data_AF-A0A1Q5TXX4-F1
#
_entry.id   AF-A0A1Q5TXX4-F1
#
_cell.length_a   1.000
_cell.length_b   1.000
_cell.length_c   1.000
_cell.angle_alpha   90.00
_cell.angle_beta   90.00
_cell.angle_gamma   90.00
#
_symmetry.space_group_name_H-M   'P 1'
#
loop_
_entity.id
_entity.type
_entity.pdbx_description
1 polymer ?
#
loop_
_entity_poly.entity_id
_entity_poly.type
_entity_poly.pdbx_seq_one_letter_code
_entity_poly.pdbx_strand_id
1 'polypeptide(L)'
;MRLDVRFDDRDIQQAFQRVMQLGMDSTPITRAVAAVLASESEDAFARQADPSTGQPWTPLTPRYKAKLDARGHTGPMLQRTQGGLALSLSTTYDAVSAAMGSNKIYAPIHQWGGLPTMSPGPAAVPARPYMGLSRQGIADIVDIINQQHAEALQPR
;
A
#
# COMPACT_ATOMS: atom_id res chain seq x y z
N MET A 1 3.77 14.31 -10.58
CA MET A 1 2.74 13.34 -11.01
C MET A 1 2.22 12.65 -9.76
N ARG A 2 0.95 12.87 -9.39
CA ARG A 2 0.26 12.14 -8.32
C ARG A 2 -0.55 11.04 -9.00
N LEU A 3 -0.33 9.80 -8.60
CA LEU A 3 -1.10 8.66 -9.07
C LEU A 3 -1.81 8.08 -7.85
N ASP A 4 -3.13 8.15 -7.85
CA ASP A 4 -3.97 7.64 -6.78
C ASP A 4 -4.39 6.19 -7.13
N VAL A 5 -4.12 5.24 -6.24
CA VAL A 5 -4.67 3.88 -6.35
C VAL A 5 -6.09 3.91 -5.79
N ARG A 6 -7.06 3.40 -6.55
CA ARG A 6 -8.45 3.21 -6.07
C ARG A 6 -8.74 1.72 -6.05
N PHE A 7 -9.17 1.21 -4.90
CA PHE A 7 -9.61 -0.17 -4.72
C PHE A 7 -11.11 -0.26 -5.02
N ASP A 8 -11.60 -1.37 -5.58
CA ASP A 8 -13.05 -1.66 -5.62
C ASP A 8 -13.44 -2.20 -4.24
N ASP A 9 -13.79 -1.27 -3.35
CA ASP A 9 -13.96 -1.53 -1.92
C ASP A 9 -15.36 -1.13 -1.45
N ARG A 10 -16.38 -1.51 -2.23
CA ARG A 10 -17.80 -1.21 -1.95
C ARG A 10 -18.22 -1.44 -0.50
N ASP A 11 -17.72 -2.49 0.14
CA ASP A 11 -18.00 -2.80 1.55
C ASP A 11 -17.42 -1.73 2.49
N ILE A 12 -16.18 -1.28 2.24
CA ILE A 12 -15.54 -0.18 2.97
C ILE A 12 -16.32 1.11 2.77
N GLN A 13 -16.71 1.42 1.53
CA GLN A 13 -17.49 2.63 1.22
C GLN A 13 -18.83 2.65 1.93
N GLN A 14 -19.56 1.54 1.92
CA GLN A 14 -20.84 1.44 2.62
C GLN A 14 -20.68 1.54 4.14
N ALA A 15 -19.68 0.89 4.71
CA ALA A 15 -19.41 0.98 6.15
C ALA A 15 -19.06 2.42 6.55
N PHE A 16 -18.22 3.10 5.77
CA PHE A 16 -17.82 4.49 6.03
C PHE A 16 -19.01 5.46 5.92
N GLN A 17 -19.88 5.28 4.91
CA GLN A 17 -21.10 6.10 4.76
C GLN A 17 -22.03 6.01 5.99
N ARG A 18 -22.17 4.82 6.60
CA ARG A 18 -22.98 4.65 7.82
C ARG A 18 -22.42 5.44 8.99
N VAL A 19 -21.09 5.44 9.17
CA VAL A 19 -20.45 6.20 10.24
C VAL A 19 -20.55 7.71 10.00
N MET A 20 -20.36 8.17 8.76
CA MET A 20 -20.50 9.59 8.43
C MET A 20 -21.91 10.14 8.71
N GLN A 21 -22.96 9.32 8.51
CA GLN A 21 -24.35 9.72 8.80
C GLN A 21 -24.62 9.98 10.28
N LEU A 22 -23.80 9.45 11.18
CA LEU A 22 -23.93 9.68 12.62
C LEU A 22 -23.32 11.02 13.08
N GLY A 23 -22.68 11.78 12.18
CA GLY A 23 -22.11 13.10 12.49
C GLY A 23 -20.93 13.05 13.46
N MET A 24 -20.23 11.91 13.51
CA MET A 24 -19.16 11.64 14.46
C MET A 24 -17.80 12.03 13.90
N ASP A 25 -16.83 12.30 14.76
CA ASP A 25 -15.43 12.45 14.35
C ASP A 25 -14.89 11.11 13.84
N SER A 26 -14.74 10.99 12.53
CA SER A 26 -14.19 9.81 11.84
C SER A 26 -12.67 9.79 11.77
N THR A 27 -11.97 10.79 12.33
CA THR A 27 -10.50 10.82 12.39
C THR A 27 -9.88 9.57 13.04
N PRO A 28 -10.43 8.98 14.11
CA PRO A 28 -9.93 7.72 14.65
C PRO A 28 -10.01 6.56 13.65
N ILE A 29 -11.08 6.51 12.85
CA ILE A 29 -11.28 5.49 11.82
C ILE A 29 -10.25 5.66 10.71
N THR A 30 -10.14 6.85 10.11
CA THR A 30 -9.22 7.10 8.99
C THR A 30 -7.75 6.95 9.41
N ARG A 31 -7.41 7.28 10.67
CA ARG A 31 -6.10 6.97 11.26
C ARG A 31 -5.83 5.48 11.29
N ALA A 32 -6.79 4.68 11.75
CA ALA A 32 -6.64 3.24 11.82
C ALA A 32 -6.57 2.60 10.42
N VAL A 33 -7.36 3.09 9.46
CA VAL A 33 -7.26 2.69 8.04
C VAL A 33 -5.87 3.00 7.48
N ALA A 34 -5.31 4.18 7.76
CA ALA A 34 -3.95 4.53 7.35
C ALA A 34 -2.90 3.56 7.93
N ALA A 35 -3.08 3.10 9.17
CA ALA A 35 -2.21 2.07 9.76
C ALA A 35 -2.32 0.71 9.04
N VAL A 36 -3.52 0.29 8.64
CA VAL A 36 -3.72 -0.92 7.83
C VAL A 36 -3.02 -0.80 6.48
N LEU A 37 -3.17 0.33 5.78
CA LEU A 37 -2.48 0.58 4.50
C LEU A 37 -0.95 0.41 4.65
N ALA A 38 -0.38 0.98 5.72
CA ALA A 38 1.04 0.84 6.04
C ALA A 38 1.44 -0.63 6.24
N SER A 39 0.71 -1.35 7.09
CA SER A 39 0.95 -2.76 7.39
C SER A 39 0.90 -3.64 6.14
N GLU A 40 -0.11 -3.47 5.28
CA GLU A 40 -0.27 -4.25 4.05
C GLU A 40 0.90 -4.06 3.09
N SER A 41 1.46 -2.84 3.04
CA SER A 41 2.62 -2.56 2.21
C SER A 41 3.91 -3.13 2.80
N GLU A 42 4.09 -3.04 4.12
CA GLU A 42 5.21 -3.68 4.83
C GLU A 42 5.21 -5.20 4.57
N ASP A 43 4.04 -5.82 4.67
CA ASP A 43 3.82 -7.23 4.38
C ASP A 43 4.13 -7.59 2.92
N ALA A 44 3.70 -6.76 1.95
CA ALA A 44 4.02 -6.94 0.55
C ALA A 44 5.54 -6.94 0.29
N PHE A 45 6.27 -6.01 0.92
CA PHE A 45 7.72 -5.99 0.86
C PHE A 45 8.35 -7.23 1.52
N ALA A 46 7.92 -7.58 2.74
CA ALA A 46 8.46 -8.73 3.46
C ALA A 46 8.27 -10.04 2.68
N ARG A 47 7.07 -10.24 2.12
CA ARG A 47 6.72 -11.43 1.32
C ARG A 47 7.23 -11.35 -0.12
N GLN A 48 7.65 -10.17 -0.58
CA GLN A 48 7.94 -9.88 -1.99
C GLN A 48 6.81 -10.33 -2.91
N ALA A 49 5.58 -9.98 -2.54
CA ALA A 49 4.37 -10.41 -3.19
C ALA A 49 3.35 -9.27 -3.28
N ASP A 50 2.50 -9.34 -4.29
CA ASP A 50 1.37 -8.44 -4.45
C ASP A 50 0.41 -8.59 -3.25
N PRO A 51 0.08 -7.51 -2.52
CA PRO A 51 -0.77 -7.58 -1.34
C PRO A 51 -2.20 -8.00 -1.65
N SER A 52 -2.73 -7.62 -2.81
CA SER A 52 -4.13 -7.90 -3.19
C SER A 52 -4.32 -9.32 -3.72
N THR A 53 -3.36 -9.85 -4.47
CA THR A 53 -3.46 -11.19 -5.08
C THR A 53 -2.66 -12.27 -4.36
N GLY A 54 -1.70 -11.87 -3.51
CA GLY A 54 -0.72 -12.78 -2.88
C GLY A 54 0.33 -13.33 -3.85
N GLN A 55 0.32 -12.92 -5.12
CA GLN A 55 1.25 -13.47 -6.11
C GLN A 55 2.68 -12.96 -5.88
N PRO A 56 3.69 -13.84 -5.84
CA PRO A 56 5.08 -13.41 -5.73
C PRO A 56 5.49 -12.49 -6.88
N TRP A 57 6.26 -11.46 -6.56
CA TRP A 57 6.83 -10.58 -7.57
C TRP A 57 7.78 -11.35 -8.49
N THR A 58 7.87 -10.91 -9.74
CA THR A 58 8.83 -11.48 -10.69
C THR A 58 10.25 -11.37 -10.15
N PRO A 59 11.00 -12.50 -10.08
CA PRO A 59 12.34 -12.49 -9.50
C PRO A 59 13.31 -11.66 -10.35
N LEU A 60 14.38 -11.20 -9.70
CA LEU A 60 15.47 -10.55 -10.42
C LEU A 60 16.22 -11.56 -11.29
N THR A 61 16.67 -11.13 -12.47
CA THR A 61 17.53 -11.97 -13.30
C THR A 61 18.85 -12.29 -12.57
N PRO A 62 19.46 -13.47 -12.78
CA PRO A 62 20.70 -13.85 -12.11
C PRO A 62 21.81 -12.81 -12.32
N ARG A 63 21.92 -12.28 -13.54
CA ARG A 63 22.89 -11.22 -13.89
C ARG A 63 22.68 -9.94 -13.09
N TYR A 64 21.43 -9.50 -12.92
CA TYR A 64 21.14 -8.28 -12.17
C TYR A 64 21.34 -8.49 -10.66
N LYS A 65 20.99 -9.66 -10.13
CA LYS A 65 21.28 -10.03 -8.74
C LYS A 65 22.78 -9.98 -8.46
N ALA A 66 23.61 -10.64 -9.28
CA ALA A 66 25.06 -10.62 -9.14
C ALA A 66 25.64 -9.20 -9.19
N LYS A 67 25.09 -8.32 -10.04
CA LYS A 67 25.48 -6.90 -10.10
C LYS A 67 25.17 -6.15 -8.81
N LEU A 68 24.04 -6.43 -8.17
CA LEU A 68 23.67 -5.81 -6.88
C LEU A 68 24.56 -6.33 -5.75
N ASP A 69 24.80 -7.65 -5.71
CA ASP A 69 25.63 -8.29 -4.70
C ASP A 69 27.08 -7.75 -4.77
N ALA A 70 27.64 -7.60 -5.97
CA ALA A 70 28.97 -7.01 -6.18
C ALA A 70 29.07 -5.53 -5.74
N ARG A 71 27.94 -4.83 -5.58
CA ARG A 71 27.87 -3.46 -5.06
C ARG A 71 27.57 -3.39 -3.56
N GLY A 72 27.52 -4.54 -2.88
CA GLY A 72 27.17 -4.63 -1.47
C GLY A 72 25.67 -4.40 -1.19
N HIS A 73 24.82 -4.35 -2.22
CA HIS A 73 23.38 -4.25 -2.05
C HIS A 73 22.80 -5.65 -1.84
N THR A 74 23.02 -6.18 -0.64
CA THR A 74 22.47 -7.46 -0.21
C THR A 74 21.11 -7.23 0.45
N GLY A 75 20.18 -8.19 0.29
CA GLY A 75 18.87 -8.15 0.94
C GLY A 75 17.66 -8.28 0.00
N PRO A 76 16.44 -8.19 0.57
CA PRO A 76 15.18 -8.37 -0.16
C PRO A 76 14.97 -7.33 -1.26
N MET A 77 14.19 -7.70 -2.28
CA MET A 77 13.85 -6.78 -3.36
C MET A 77 13.20 -5.50 -2.83
N LEU A 78 13.64 -4.34 -3.34
CA LEU A 78 13.15 -3.01 -2.98
C LEU A 78 13.42 -2.54 -1.53
N GLN A 79 14.23 -3.29 -0.77
CA GLN A 79 14.55 -3.01 0.64
C GLN A 79 16.07 -2.88 0.91
N ARG A 80 16.90 -2.86 -0.13
CA ARG A 80 18.37 -3.03 -0.02
C ARG A 80 19.15 -1.78 0.37
N THR A 81 18.51 -0.62 0.38
CA THR A 81 19.19 0.67 0.54
C THR A 81 18.49 1.49 1.61
N GLN A 82 19.29 2.17 2.44
CA GLN A 82 18.77 3.19 3.34
C GLN A 82 18.01 4.25 2.54
N GLY A 83 16.80 4.58 2.98
CA GLY A 83 15.90 5.49 2.25
C GLY A 83 15.45 4.95 0.89
N GLY A 84 15.48 3.62 0.69
CA GLY A 84 14.92 2.93 -0.47
C GLY A 84 13.39 3.02 -0.54
N LEU A 85 12.77 2.27 -1.46
CA LEU A 85 11.33 2.38 -1.71
C LEU A 85 10.48 2.06 -0.48
N ALA A 86 10.74 0.93 0.17
CA ALA A 86 9.99 0.50 1.35
C ALA A 86 10.04 1.57 2.47
N LEU A 87 11.23 2.12 2.73
CA LEU A 87 11.44 3.17 3.74
C LEU A 87 10.96 4.57 3.32
N SER A 88 10.46 4.73 2.09
CA SER A 88 9.96 6.01 1.57
C SER A 88 8.44 6.13 1.61
N LEU A 89 7.76 5.05 2.00
CA LEU A 89 6.31 5.05 2.08
C LEU A 89 5.87 5.91 3.27
N SER A 90 4.79 6.65 3.05
CA SER A 90 4.12 7.41 4.10
C SER A 90 2.63 7.32 3.93
N THR A 91 1.91 7.47 5.05
CA THR A 91 0.46 7.52 5.08
C THR A 91 -0.01 8.86 5.60
N THR A 92 -1.15 9.32 5.09
CA THR A 92 -1.82 10.54 5.54
C THR A 92 -3.29 10.22 5.77
N TYR A 93 -3.91 10.92 6.72
CA TYR A 93 -5.34 10.79 6.98
C TYR A 93 -5.92 12.13 7.43
N ASP A 94 -7.21 12.31 7.16
CA ASP A 94 -8.04 13.40 7.68
C ASP A 94 -9.41 12.85 8.09
N ALA A 95 -10.38 13.71 8.41
CA ALA A 95 -11.69 13.26 8.87
C ALA A 95 -12.39 12.33 7.86
N VAL A 96 -12.14 12.44 6.56
CA VAL A 96 -12.90 11.73 5.52
C VAL A 96 -12.06 10.83 4.62
N SER A 97 -10.73 10.82 4.79
CA SER A 97 -9.84 10.09 3.92
C SER A 97 -8.63 9.51 4.63
N ALA A 98 -8.14 8.39 4.11
CA ALA A 98 -6.84 7.80 4.42
C ALA A 98 -6.14 7.48 3.10
N ALA A 99 -4.85 7.76 3.02
CA ALA A 99 -4.06 7.59 1.80
C ALA A 99 -2.64 7.15 2.12
N MET A 100 -2.01 6.53 1.12
CA MET A 100 -0.60 6.15 1.12
C MET A 100 0.10 6.72 -0.11
N GLY A 101 1.38 7.08 0.06
CA GLY A 101 2.21 7.56 -1.03
C GLY A 101 3.70 7.24 -0.83
N SER A 102 4.50 7.62 -1.83
CA SER A 102 5.96 7.64 -1.77
C SER A 102 6.48 8.90 -2.44
N ASN A 103 7.58 9.44 -1.94
CA ASN A 103 8.28 10.55 -2.59
C ASN A 103 9.29 10.11 -3.66
N LYS A 104 9.41 8.81 -3.97
CA LYS A 104 10.38 8.30 -4.96
C LYS A 104 9.79 8.37 -6.36
N ILE A 105 10.52 8.98 -7.29
CA ILE A 105 10.10 9.08 -8.70
C ILE A 105 9.94 7.71 -9.38
N TYR A 106 10.64 6.68 -8.89
CA TYR A 106 10.54 5.31 -9.39
C TYR A 106 9.49 4.47 -8.65
N ALA A 107 8.80 5.01 -7.65
CA ALA A 107 7.69 4.31 -6.99
C ALA A 107 6.62 3.86 -8.00
N PRO A 108 6.14 4.72 -8.91
CA PRO A 108 5.15 4.34 -9.91
C PRO A 108 5.54 3.15 -10.78
N ILE A 109 6.80 3.10 -11.25
CA ILE A 109 7.22 2.02 -12.15
C ILE A 109 7.29 0.67 -11.43
N HIS A 110 7.53 0.66 -10.12
CA HIS A 110 7.43 -0.57 -9.35
C HIS A 110 5.98 -0.91 -9.00
N GLN A 111 5.11 0.08 -8.75
CA GLN A 111 3.70 -0.22 -8.50
C GLN A 111 2.97 -0.77 -9.75
N TRP A 112 3.17 -0.15 -10.92
CA TRP A 112 2.38 -0.44 -12.13
C TRP A 112 3.17 -1.06 -13.28
N GLY A 113 4.50 -1.15 -13.17
CA GLY A 113 5.36 -1.57 -14.27
C GLY A 113 5.76 -0.43 -15.21
N GLY A 114 6.71 -0.73 -16.08
CA GLY A 114 7.15 0.17 -17.15
C GLY A 114 6.08 0.39 -18.21
N LEU A 115 5.93 1.63 -18.67
CA LEU A 115 5.06 1.95 -19.79
C LEU A 115 5.82 1.77 -21.12
N PRO A 116 5.16 1.35 -22.22
CA PRO A 116 5.79 1.22 -23.54
C PRO A 116 6.38 2.54 -24.08
N THR A 117 5.89 3.68 -23.59
CA THR A 117 6.36 5.02 -23.98
C THR A 117 7.65 5.44 -23.25
N MET A 118 8.11 4.68 -22.25
CA MET A 118 9.37 4.93 -21.57
C MET A 118 10.57 4.40 -22.36
N SER A 119 11.77 4.84 -22.00
CA SER A 119 13.01 4.26 -22.55
C SER A 119 13.08 2.74 -22.30
N PRO A 120 13.79 1.96 -23.14
CA PRO A 120 13.76 0.49 -23.11
C PRO A 120 14.03 -0.15 -21.74
N GLY A 121 14.94 0.44 -20.95
CA GLY A 121 15.26 -0.05 -19.60
C GLY A 121 14.06 0.04 -18.64
N PRO A 122 13.57 1.24 -18.33
CA PRO A 122 12.34 1.43 -17.54
C PRO A 122 11.12 0.69 -18.10
N ALA A 123 10.89 0.74 -19.41
CA ALA A 123 9.74 0.07 -20.05
C ALA A 123 9.70 -1.44 -19.78
N ALA A 124 10.85 -2.09 -19.60
CA ALA A 124 10.96 -3.52 -19.32
C ALA A 124 10.85 -3.87 -17.81
N VAL A 125 10.66 -2.90 -16.92
CA VAL A 125 10.54 -3.17 -15.48
C VAL A 125 9.16 -3.78 -15.20
N PRO A 126 9.08 -5.02 -14.67
CA PRO A 126 7.79 -5.61 -14.32
C PRO A 126 7.21 -4.92 -13.09
N ALA A 127 5.87 -4.89 -13.04
CA ALA A 127 5.14 -4.46 -11.87
C ALA A 127 5.48 -5.35 -10.67
N ARG A 128 5.56 -4.71 -9.50
CA ARG A 128 5.79 -5.27 -8.18
C ARG A 128 4.85 -4.52 -7.23
N PRO A 129 3.52 -4.71 -7.36
CA PRO A 129 2.57 -3.95 -6.56
C PRO A 129 2.87 -4.16 -5.08
N TYR A 130 3.03 -3.05 -4.36
CA TYR A 130 3.28 -3.04 -2.92
C TYR A 130 2.25 -2.17 -2.19
N MET A 131 1.54 -1.29 -2.91
CA MET A 131 0.36 -0.60 -2.39
C MET A 131 -0.88 -1.39 -2.81
N GLY A 132 -1.56 -2.00 -1.86
CA GLY A 132 -2.79 -2.74 -2.08
C GLY A 132 -3.40 -3.21 -0.77
N LEU A 133 -4.60 -3.76 -0.87
CA LEU A 133 -5.28 -4.40 0.26
C LEU A 133 -5.52 -5.88 -0.07
N SER A 134 -5.08 -6.74 0.83
CA SER A 134 -5.45 -8.14 0.89
C SER A 134 -6.91 -8.29 1.35
N ARG A 135 -7.46 -9.51 1.23
CA ARG A 135 -8.78 -9.81 1.80
C ARG A 135 -8.82 -9.59 3.32
N GLN A 136 -7.71 -9.85 4.01
CA GLN A 136 -7.62 -9.62 5.46
C GLN A 136 -7.58 -8.12 5.76
N GLY A 137 -6.76 -7.34 5.06
CA GLY A 137 -6.72 -5.89 5.24
C GLY A 137 -8.06 -5.20 4.99
N ILE A 138 -8.85 -5.68 4.02
CA ILE A 138 -10.24 -5.22 3.82
C ILE A 138 -11.11 -5.56 5.04
N ALA A 139 -11.04 -6.80 5.53
CA ALA A 139 -11.80 -7.23 6.71
C ALA A 139 -11.42 -6.41 7.96
N ASP A 140 -10.12 -6.18 8.19
CA ASP A 140 -9.61 -5.40 9.31
C ASP A 140 -10.14 -3.95 9.26
N ILE A 141 -10.18 -3.33 8.08
CA ILE A 141 -10.77 -2.00 7.88
C ILE A 141 -12.27 -2.00 8.19
N VAL A 142 -13.01 -3.01 7.70
CA VAL A 142 -14.44 -3.14 7.99
C VAL A 142 -14.69 -3.31 9.50
N ASP A 143 -13.87 -4.11 10.17
CA ASP A 143 -13.95 -4.35 11.61
C ASP A 143 -13.64 -3.08 12.41
N ILE A 144 -12.62 -2.31 12.03
CA ILE A 144 -12.31 -0.99 12.60
C ILE A 144 -13.53 -0.07 12.52
N ILE A 145 -14.17 0.00 11.34
CA ILE A 145 -15.34 0.85 11.13
C ILE A 145 -16.52 0.39 12.00
N ASN A 146 -16.78 -0.92 12.05
CA ASN A 146 -17.86 -1.50 12.83
C ASN A 146 -17.67 -1.31 14.34
N GLN A 147 -16.44 -1.50 14.83
CA GLN A 147 -16.10 -1.31 16.23
C GLN A 147 -16.33 0.15 16.66
N GLN A 148 -15.85 1.11 15.86
CA GLN A 148 -16.04 2.54 16.14
C GLN A 148 -17.52 2.95 16.08
N HIS A 149 -18.29 2.38 15.15
CA HIS A 149 -19.74 2.56 15.11
C HIS A 149 -20.42 2.03 16.39
N ALA A 150 -20.03 0.84 16.86
CA ALA A 150 -20.58 0.25 18.07
C ALA A 150 -20.24 1.05 19.33
N GLU A 151 -18.99 1.50 19.47
CA GLU A 151 -18.54 2.33 20.60
C GLU A 151 -19.34 3.64 20.69
N ALA A 152 -19.68 4.24 19.56
CA ALA A 152 -20.41 5.50 19.56
C ALA A 152 -21.91 5.38 19.80
N LEU A 153 -22.48 4.18 19.63
CA LEU A 153 -23.86 3.89 20.01
C LEU A 153 -24.02 3.61 21.52
N GLN A 154 -22.92 3.43 22.25
CA GLN A 154 -22.99 3.24 23.70
C GLN A 154 -23.28 4.58 24.40
N PRO A 155 -24.31 4.66 25.27
CA PRO A 155 -24.53 5.86 26.07
C PRO A 155 -23.33 6.09 27.00
N ARG A 156 -22.85 7.34 27.05
CA ARG A 156 -21.85 7.79 28.01
C ARG A 156 -22.37 7.78 29.44
#